data_AF-A0A8H4JPG9-F1
#
_entry.id   AF-A0A8H4JPG9-F1
#
_cell.length_a   1.000
_cell.length_b   1.000
_cell.length_c   1.000
_cell.angle_alpha   90.00
_cell.angle_beta   90.00
_cell.angle_gamma   90.00
#
_symmetry.space_group_name_H-M   'P 1'
#
loop_
_entity.id
_entity.type
_entity.pdbx_description
1 polymer ?
#
loop_
_entity_poly.entity_id
_entity_poly.type
_entity_poly.pdbx_seq_one_letter_code
_entity_poly.pdbx_strand_id
1 'polypeptide(L)'
;MPQATFRSFHSLSVEHPDLAKHTRFWTARHLAVVNCSFQQVESDDKHEYAIPDTEQAEHMTKSALKLARGVSCEAKSEAPFFFDYGEHQVRLGDSNIRIYCIKEEISIPHANPIIGYYRYNGDKERRKMLYVPPGPSGLNNEPIQRICDIRYRQVTPTDWRHDPFFVCLLMGLAQLQVREGLAPQEGLFLACLLVTNVTDMTNAYVYKANIPHQLLDSLDCPTRTIDDFDFPSVDYVVVPFDPYSTFADCVRFQLAGAEYSYSPDPVRSNQVVLSEPHGEKRKRDEE
;
A
#
# COMPACT_ATOMS: atom_id res chain seq x y z
N MET A 1 4.65 -40.73 -21.79
CA MET A 1 3.80 -39.97 -20.87
C MET A 1 4.41 -38.57 -20.77
N PRO A 2 3.80 -37.52 -21.34
CA PRO A 2 4.25 -36.17 -21.02
C PRO A 2 3.99 -35.97 -19.52
N GLN A 3 5.04 -35.74 -18.74
CA GLN A 3 4.87 -35.34 -17.34
C GLN A 3 4.07 -34.04 -17.36
N ALA A 4 2.92 -34.02 -16.68
CA ALA A 4 2.28 -32.76 -16.33
C ALA A 4 3.34 -31.96 -15.54
N THR A 5 3.91 -30.94 -16.17
CA THR A 5 4.84 -30.03 -15.51
C THR A 5 4.05 -29.29 -14.45
N PHE A 6 4.10 -29.79 -13.21
CA PHE A 6 3.53 -29.11 -12.06
C PHE A 6 4.09 -27.70 -12.00
N ARG A 7 3.19 -26.73 -11.91
CA ARG A 7 3.58 -25.34 -11.84
C ARG A 7 3.86 -24.99 -10.38
N SER A 8 5.05 -24.44 -10.11
CA SER A 8 5.48 -24.02 -8.77
C SER A 8 6.33 -22.76 -8.84
N PHE A 9 6.40 -21.99 -7.75
CA PHE A 9 7.28 -20.81 -7.69
C PHE A 9 8.75 -21.17 -7.90
N HIS A 10 9.17 -22.36 -7.47
CA HIS A 10 10.49 -22.91 -7.76
C HIS A 10 10.71 -23.04 -9.26
N SER A 11 9.80 -23.70 -9.99
CA SER A 11 9.90 -23.84 -11.45
C SER A 11 9.93 -22.47 -12.14
N LEU A 12 9.11 -21.52 -11.69
CA LEU A 12 9.10 -20.16 -12.21
C LEU A 12 10.43 -19.44 -11.94
N SER A 13 11.05 -19.64 -10.78
CA SER A 13 12.35 -19.05 -10.46
C SER A 13 13.51 -19.69 -11.23
N VAL A 14 13.39 -20.95 -11.65
CA VAL A 14 14.37 -21.57 -12.55
C VAL A 14 14.32 -20.91 -13.93
N GLU A 15 13.11 -20.67 -14.45
CA GLU A 15 12.91 -19.98 -15.74
C GLU A 15 13.16 -18.46 -15.66
N HIS A 16 12.90 -17.87 -14.49
CA HIS A 16 12.97 -16.44 -14.21
C HIS A 16 13.72 -16.16 -12.89
N PRO A 17 15.06 -16.26 -12.86
CA PRO A 17 15.85 -16.18 -11.63
C PRO A 17 15.72 -14.88 -10.82
N ASP A 18 15.30 -13.80 -11.46
CA ASP A 18 15.10 -12.50 -10.82
C ASP A 18 13.84 -12.46 -9.93
N LEU A 19 12.92 -13.40 -10.13
CA LEU A 19 11.66 -13.49 -9.38
C LEU A 19 11.91 -13.62 -7.88
N ALA A 20 12.86 -14.48 -7.50
CA ALA A 20 13.24 -14.72 -6.10
C ALA A 20 14.28 -13.74 -5.54
N LYS A 21 15.05 -13.06 -6.40
CA LYS A 21 16.23 -12.27 -5.97
C LYS A 21 15.95 -10.78 -5.86
N HIS A 22 15.20 -10.23 -6.81
CA HIS A 22 15.03 -8.78 -6.95
C HIS A 22 13.58 -8.45 -7.30
N THR A 23 12.75 -8.28 -6.28
CA THR A 23 11.34 -7.87 -6.40
C THR A 23 11.16 -6.59 -7.23
N ARG A 24 12.12 -5.66 -7.20
CA ARG A 24 12.12 -4.43 -8.01
C ARG A 24 12.37 -4.63 -9.52
N PHE A 25 12.85 -5.81 -9.89
CA PHE A 25 13.09 -6.23 -11.27
C PHE A 25 11.99 -7.15 -11.81
N TRP A 26 10.90 -7.33 -11.06
CA TRP A 26 9.69 -7.92 -11.62
C TRP A 26 9.19 -7.05 -12.77
N THR A 27 8.67 -7.72 -13.79
CA THR A 27 8.27 -7.10 -15.08
C THR A 27 6.87 -7.57 -15.44
N ALA A 28 6.23 -6.90 -16.40
CA ALA A 28 4.91 -7.32 -16.88
C ALA A 28 4.89 -8.78 -17.37
N ARG A 29 6.01 -9.30 -17.89
CA ARG A 29 6.13 -10.72 -18.26
C ARG A 29 6.01 -11.64 -17.04
N HIS A 30 6.60 -11.27 -15.91
CA HIS A 30 6.48 -12.05 -14.68
C HIS A 30 5.04 -12.09 -14.18
N LEU A 31 4.31 -10.97 -14.26
CA LEU A 31 2.89 -10.91 -13.92
C LEU A 31 2.03 -11.74 -14.86
N ALA A 32 2.29 -11.66 -16.17
CA ALA A 32 1.59 -12.44 -17.18
C ALA A 32 1.78 -13.95 -16.99
N VAL A 33 2.98 -14.36 -16.58
CA VAL A 33 3.24 -15.75 -16.20
C VAL A 33 2.27 -16.13 -15.09
N VAL A 34 2.26 -15.45 -13.95
CA VAL A 34 1.38 -15.78 -12.81
C VAL A 34 -0.09 -15.37 -12.98
N ASN A 35 -0.50 -14.89 -14.15
CA ASN A 35 -1.86 -14.40 -14.41
C ASN A 35 -2.32 -13.27 -13.46
N CYS A 36 -1.39 -12.40 -13.05
CA CYS A 36 -1.69 -11.20 -12.28
C CYS A 36 -1.96 -10.02 -13.22
N SER A 37 -2.99 -9.23 -12.93
CA SER A 37 -3.34 -8.04 -13.71
C SER A 37 -3.63 -6.85 -12.79
N PHE A 38 -3.47 -5.64 -13.34
CA PHE A 38 -3.91 -4.41 -12.69
C PHE A 38 -5.20 -3.93 -13.33
N GLN A 39 -6.15 -3.49 -12.52
CA GLN A 39 -7.42 -2.95 -12.98
C GLN A 39 -7.67 -1.60 -12.30
N GLN A 40 -7.90 -0.57 -13.09
CA GLN A 40 -8.37 0.70 -12.55
C GLN A 40 -9.87 0.59 -12.31
N VAL A 41 -10.28 0.85 -11.07
CA VAL A 41 -11.69 0.91 -10.69
C VAL A 41 -12.08 2.38 -10.61
N GLU A 42 -13.22 2.74 -11.20
CA GLU A 42 -13.77 4.09 -11.09
C GLU A 42 -14.16 4.36 -9.63
N SER A 43 -13.71 5.50 -9.09
CA SER A 43 -14.29 6.02 -7.85
C SER A 43 -15.66 6.59 -8.17
N ASP A 44 -16.70 6.18 -7.43
CA ASP A 44 -18.07 6.66 -7.61
C ASP A 44 -18.27 8.18 -7.33
N ASP A 45 -17.23 8.89 -6.90
CA ASP A 45 -17.29 10.31 -6.55
C ASP A 45 -17.01 11.23 -7.76
N LYS A 46 -18.05 11.52 -8.55
CA LYS A 46 -18.04 12.60 -9.56
C LYS A 46 -18.29 13.96 -8.93
N HIS A 47 -17.28 14.73 -8.56
CA HIS A 47 -17.46 16.17 -8.30
C HIS A 47 -16.43 17.02 -9.08
N GLU A 48 -16.89 18.15 -9.62
CA GLU A 48 -16.21 19.04 -10.57
C GLU A 48 -15.51 20.20 -9.82
N TYR A 49 -14.22 20.48 -10.09
CA TYR A 49 -13.41 21.43 -9.28
C TYR A 49 -12.42 22.31 -10.06
N ALA A 50 -12.04 23.42 -9.40
CA ALA A 50 -11.18 24.49 -9.90
C ALA A 50 -9.74 24.41 -9.34
N ILE A 51 -8.76 24.75 -10.18
CA ILE A 51 -7.31 24.52 -9.99
C ILE A 51 -6.67 25.53 -9.02
N PRO A 52 -5.98 25.10 -7.94
CA PRO A 52 -5.18 25.97 -7.06
C PRO A 52 -3.66 25.93 -7.39
N ASP A 53 -2.89 26.89 -6.85
CA ASP A 53 -1.46 27.09 -7.18
C ASP A 53 -0.47 26.19 -6.41
N THR A 54 0.75 26.16 -6.94
CA THR A 54 1.90 25.31 -6.60
C THR A 54 2.35 25.34 -5.13
N GLU A 55 2.32 26.48 -4.42
CA GLU A 55 2.79 26.55 -3.02
C GLU A 55 1.75 25.96 -2.05
N GLN A 56 0.46 26.09 -2.37
CA GLN A 56 -0.62 25.47 -1.60
C GLN A 56 -0.63 23.94 -1.76
N ALA A 57 -0.39 23.42 -2.96
CA ALA A 57 -0.30 21.98 -3.21
C ALA A 57 0.81 21.30 -2.37
N GLU A 58 1.99 21.93 -2.24
CA GLU A 58 3.13 21.38 -1.50
C GLU A 58 2.91 21.31 0.02
N HIS A 59 2.25 22.33 0.59
CA HIS A 59 1.86 22.35 2.01
C HIS A 59 0.76 21.32 2.32
N MET A 60 -0.07 20.99 1.33
CA MET A 60 -1.23 20.11 1.48
C MET A 60 -0.87 18.62 1.26
N THR A 61 0.11 18.29 0.42
CA THR A 61 0.74 16.95 0.40
C THR A 61 1.37 16.59 1.75
N LYS A 62 1.97 17.57 2.45
CA LYS A 62 2.46 17.39 3.84
C LYS A 62 1.33 17.17 4.86
N SER A 63 0.14 17.69 4.59
CA SER A 63 -1.04 17.60 5.47
C SER A 63 -1.85 16.33 5.24
N ALA A 64 -1.94 15.82 4.01
CA ALA A 64 -2.34 14.44 3.69
C ALA A 64 -1.46 13.39 4.42
N LEU A 65 -0.15 13.66 4.48
CA LEU A 65 0.82 12.91 5.27
C LEU A 65 0.55 12.95 6.80
N LYS A 66 -0.13 13.99 7.29
CA LYS A 66 -0.53 14.17 8.71
C LYS A 66 -1.94 13.66 9.00
N LEU A 67 -2.86 13.68 8.04
CA LEU A 67 -4.20 13.11 8.19
C LEU A 67 -4.19 11.58 8.18
N ALA A 68 -3.22 10.95 7.49
CA ALA A 68 -2.82 9.57 7.76
C ALA A 68 -2.30 9.33 9.21
N ARG A 69 -2.09 10.39 10.01
CA ARG A 69 -1.59 10.35 11.41
C ARG A 69 -2.62 10.81 12.44
N GLY A 70 -3.90 10.82 12.09
CA GLY A 70 -4.97 11.39 12.92
C GLY A 70 -5.78 10.46 13.81
N VAL A 71 -5.38 9.21 14.05
CA VAL A 71 -5.83 8.37 15.20
C VAL A 71 -4.62 7.56 15.63
N SER A 72 -3.81 8.05 16.57
CA SER A 72 -2.68 7.33 17.19
C SER A 72 -2.07 6.21 16.31
N CYS A 73 -1.73 6.53 15.05
CA CYS A 73 -1.14 5.54 14.15
C CYS A 73 0.31 5.48 14.59
N GLU A 74 0.61 4.58 15.51
CA GLU A 74 2.00 4.22 15.78
C GLU A 74 2.55 3.72 14.46
N ALA A 75 3.39 4.54 13.83
CA ALA A 75 4.23 4.05 12.77
C ALA A 75 5.00 2.89 13.39
N LYS A 76 4.66 1.65 13.00
CA LYS A 76 5.44 0.48 13.39
C LYS A 76 6.78 0.59 12.68
N SER A 77 7.67 1.34 13.32
CA SER A 77 9.12 1.38 13.21
C SER A 77 9.74 1.74 11.85
N GLU A 78 10.94 2.34 11.95
CA GLU A 78 12.00 2.38 10.93
C GLU A 78 12.57 0.98 10.61
N ALA A 79 11.84 -0.09 10.97
CA ALA A 79 12.24 -1.47 10.76
C ALA A 79 12.19 -1.80 9.26
N PRO A 80 13.17 -2.57 8.76
CA PRO A 80 13.18 -2.97 7.35
C PRO A 80 11.93 -3.80 7.01
N PHE A 81 11.26 -3.42 5.93
CA PHE A 81 10.13 -4.16 5.36
C PHE A 81 10.66 -5.24 4.41
N PHE A 82 10.23 -6.49 4.62
CA PHE A 82 10.73 -7.67 3.91
C PHE A 82 9.63 -8.41 3.16
N PHE A 83 10.04 -9.08 2.09
CA PHE A 83 9.33 -10.10 1.33
C PHE A 83 10.00 -11.44 1.57
N ASP A 84 9.26 -12.41 2.09
CA ASP A 84 9.78 -13.74 2.38
C ASP A 84 9.57 -14.66 1.16
N TYR A 85 10.60 -15.41 0.76
CA TYR A 85 10.57 -16.33 -0.37
C TYR A 85 11.50 -17.52 -0.12
N GLY A 86 10.94 -18.72 0.08
CA GLY A 86 11.70 -19.97 0.27
C GLY A 86 12.81 -19.83 1.31
N GLU A 87 12.46 -19.44 2.53
CA GLU A 87 13.37 -19.15 3.66
C GLU A 87 14.31 -17.94 3.47
N HIS A 88 14.25 -17.23 2.33
CA HIS A 88 15.04 -16.03 2.09
C HIS A 88 14.20 -14.77 2.34
N GLN A 89 14.79 -13.79 3.03
CA GLN A 89 14.17 -12.48 3.22
C GLN A 89 14.74 -11.48 2.22
N VAL A 90 13.91 -10.98 1.32
CA VAL A 90 14.24 -9.93 0.37
C VAL A 90 13.77 -8.59 0.91
N ARG A 91 14.69 -7.66 1.14
CA ARG A 91 14.34 -6.32 1.61
C ARG A 91 13.57 -5.55 0.53
N LEU A 92 12.35 -5.13 0.85
CA LEU A 92 11.47 -4.34 -0.02
C LEU A 92 11.70 -2.83 0.13
N GLY A 93 12.06 -2.38 1.33
CA GLY A 93 12.12 -0.95 1.66
C GLY A 93 13.43 -0.49 2.27
N ASP A 94 13.94 0.63 1.74
CA ASP A 94 14.95 1.47 2.39
C ASP A 94 14.25 2.56 3.21
N SER A 95 13.75 3.62 2.56
CA SER A 95 13.20 4.82 3.23
C SER A 95 11.91 5.41 2.60
N ASN A 96 11.45 4.86 1.48
CA ASN A 96 10.26 5.34 0.75
C ASN A 96 8.97 4.61 1.13
N ILE A 97 9.06 3.57 1.96
CA ILE A 97 7.92 2.76 2.40
C ILE A 97 7.66 3.04 3.88
N ARG A 98 6.39 3.22 4.24
CA ARG A 98 5.93 3.31 5.63
C ARG A 98 4.76 2.36 5.81
N ILE A 99 4.67 1.76 6.98
CA ILE A 99 3.62 0.81 7.31
C ILE A 99 2.78 1.39 8.44
N TYR A 100 1.47 1.28 8.29
CA TYR A 100 0.48 1.75 9.24
C TYR A 100 -0.46 0.61 9.61
N CYS A 101 -0.88 0.60 10.87
CA CYS A 101 -1.94 -0.27 11.37
C CYS A 101 -3.08 0.61 11.90
N ILE A 102 -4.32 0.22 11.61
CA ILE A 102 -5.48 0.81 12.27
C ILE A 102 -5.56 0.19 13.67
N LYS A 103 -5.53 1.00 14.74
CA LYS A 103 -5.59 0.51 16.13
C LYS A 103 -7.00 0.03 16.50
N GLU A 104 -7.04 -0.90 17.45
CA GLU A 104 -8.19 -1.67 17.97
C GLU A 104 -9.33 -0.85 18.63
N GLU A 105 -9.26 0.48 18.68
CA GLU A 105 -10.34 1.30 19.26
C GLU A 105 -11.61 1.33 18.40
N ILE A 106 -11.53 0.79 17.17
CA ILE A 106 -12.66 0.56 16.29
C ILE A 106 -12.87 -0.95 16.21
N SER A 107 -14.04 -1.45 16.63
CA SER A 107 -14.42 -2.86 16.50
C SER A 107 -14.65 -3.17 15.01
N ILE A 108 -13.67 -3.76 14.34
CA ILE A 108 -13.76 -4.10 12.92
C ILE A 108 -14.30 -5.54 12.75
N PRO A 109 -15.29 -5.80 11.87
CA PRO A 109 -15.77 -7.15 11.56
C PRO A 109 -14.77 -8.02 10.75
N HIS A 110 -13.69 -7.42 10.27
CA HIS A 110 -12.62 -8.04 9.49
C HIS A 110 -11.25 -7.65 10.06
N ALA A 111 -10.31 -8.60 10.05
CA ALA A 111 -8.92 -8.48 10.52
C ALA A 111 -8.31 -7.07 10.34
N ASN A 112 -7.70 -6.52 11.40
CA ASN A 112 -7.06 -5.20 11.43
C ASN A 112 -6.16 -4.98 10.19
N PRO A 113 -6.56 -4.15 9.20
CA PRO A 113 -5.83 -4.06 7.95
C PRO A 113 -4.49 -3.35 8.16
N ILE A 114 -3.41 -3.99 7.71
CA ILE A 114 -2.10 -3.35 7.59
C ILE A 114 -2.06 -2.60 6.26
N ILE A 115 -1.82 -1.29 6.34
CA ILE A 115 -1.77 -0.40 5.19
C ILE A 115 -0.31 0.00 4.93
N GLY A 116 0.15 -0.24 3.71
CA GLY A 116 1.41 0.31 3.23
C GLY A 116 1.23 1.70 2.63
N TYR A 117 2.22 2.57 2.81
CA TYR A 117 2.44 3.77 2.02
C TYR A 117 3.75 3.65 1.27
N TYR A 118 3.73 3.92 -0.03
CA TYR A 118 4.94 3.97 -0.83
C TYR A 118 5.00 5.28 -1.62
N ARG A 119 6.08 6.02 -1.41
CA ARG A 119 6.43 7.15 -2.26
C ARG A 119 7.16 6.63 -3.49
N TYR A 120 6.44 6.50 -4.60
CA TYR A 120 6.96 5.95 -5.85
C TYR A 120 8.20 6.72 -6.31
N ASN A 121 9.28 5.97 -6.49
CA ASN A 121 10.52 6.47 -7.06
C ASN A 121 11.27 5.35 -7.80
N GLY A 122 10.51 4.54 -8.55
CA GLY A 122 11.00 3.31 -9.17
C GLY A 122 12.22 3.55 -10.06
N ASP A 123 12.25 4.65 -10.81
CA ASP A 123 13.37 4.99 -11.69
C ASP A 123 14.67 5.23 -10.94
N LYS A 124 14.64 6.07 -9.89
CA LYS A 124 15.84 6.38 -9.10
C LYS A 124 16.35 5.13 -8.38
N GLU A 125 15.43 4.32 -7.85
CA GLU A 125 15.77 3.09 -7.14
C GLU A 125 16.38 2.03 -8.07
N ARG A 126 15.79 1.80 -9.26
CA ARG A 126 16.34 0.87 -10.27
C ARG A 126 17.69 1.32 -10.79
N ARG A 127 17.86 2.61 -11.10
CA ARG A 127 19.15 3.16 -11.55
C ARG A 127 20.24 3.02 -10.49
N LYS A 128 19.91 3.19 -9.21
CA LYS A 128 20.83 2.96 -8.11
C LYS A 128 21.28 1.49 -8.05
N MET A 129 20.35 0.55 -8.27
CA MET A 129 20.65 -0.89 -8.28
C MET A 129 21.43 -1.35 -9.53
N LEU A 130 21.27 -0.66 -10.66
CA LEU A 130 21.97 -0.93 -11.91
C LEU A 130 23.21 -0.05 -12.12
N TYR A 131 23.76 0.51 -11.03
CA TYR A 131 24.93 1.37 -11.08
C TYR A 131 26.17 0.60 -11.57
N VAL A 132 26.88 1.18 -12.52
CA VAL A 132 28.12 0.61 -13.07
C VAL A 132 29.31 1.23 -12.34
N PRO A 133 30.08 0.46 -11.57
CA PRO A 133 31.31 0.97 -10.98
C PRO A 133 32.32 1.32 -12.09
N PRO A 134 33.20 2.33 -11.86
CA PRO A 134 34.25 2.66 -12.80
C PRO A 134 35.14 1.45 -13.11
N GLY A 135 35.62 1.37 -14.35
CA GLY A 135 36.58 0.32 -14.74
C GLY A 135 37.95 0.52 -14.07
N PRO A 136 38.88 -0.43 -14.28
CA PRO A 136 40.27 -0.26 -13.87
C PRO A 136 40.81 1.07 -14.40
N SER A 137 41.52 1.83 -13.56
CA SER A 137 42.03 3.17 -13.85
C SER A 137 40.97 4.29 -13.96
N GLY A 138 39.73 4.05 -13.50
CA GLY A 138 38.68 5.07 -13.51
C GLY A 138 38.07 5.33 -14.89
N LEU A 139 38.36 4.47 -15.87
CA LEU A 139 37.80 4.57 -17.21
C LEU A 139 36.33 4.15 -17.22
N ASN A 140 35.54 4.78 -18.08
CA ASN A 140 34.14 4.42 -18.27
C ASN A 140 34.03 2.99 -18.83
N ASN A 141 33.22 2.17 -18.18
CA ASN A 141 32.94 0.82 -18.63
C ASN A 141 31.70 0.81 -19.54
N GLU A 142 31.84 1.37 -20.74
CA GLU A 142 30.72 1.50 -21.70
C GLU A 142 29.99 0.17 -21.98
N PRO A 143 30.67 -0.98 -22.18
CA PRO A 143 29.97 -2.23 -22.42
C PRO A 143 29.03 -2.61 -21.27
N ILE A 144 29.48 -2.48 -20.02
CA ILE A 144 28.65 -2.76 -18.84
C ILE A 144 27.53 -1.73 -18.70
N GLN A 145 27.81 -0.45 -18.99
CA GLN A 145 26.78 0.58 -19.00
C GLN A 145 25.65 0.25 -19.99
N ARG A 146 25.98 -0.19 -21.20
CA ARG A 146 24.98 -0.60 -22.19
C ARG A 146 24.14 -1.80 -21.70
N ILE A 147 24.76 -2.77 -21.03
CA ILE A 147 24.05 -3.91 -20.44
C ILE A 147 23.09 -3.44 -19.34
N CYS A 148 23.54 -2.56 -18.44
CA CYS A 148 22.69 -1.98 -17.40
C CYS A 148 21.54 -1.13 -17.97
N ASP A 149 21.79 -0.36 -19.03
CA ASP A 149 20.75 0.43 -19.70
C ASP A 149 19.71 -0.46 -20.39
N ILE A 150 20.13 -1.53 -21.06
CA ILE A 150 19.22 -2.54 -21.61
C ILE A 150 18.38 -3.14 -20.49
N ARG A 151 19.02 -3.51 -19.38
CA ARG A 151 18.32 -4.11 -18.24
C ARG A 151 17.33 -3.13 -17.61
N TYR A 152 17.70 -1.88 -17.41
CA TYR A 152 16.83 -0.82 -16.90
C TYR A 152 15.57 -0.69 -17.77
N ARG A 153 15.72 -0.61 -19.10
CA ARG A 153 14.58 -0.55 -20.02
C ARG A 153 13.67 -1.78 -19.94
N GLN A 154 14.21 -2.96 -19.66
CA GLN A 154 13.42 -4.19 -19.52
C GLN A 154 12.63 -4.23 -18.21
N VAL A 155 13.15 -3.63 -17.14
CA VAL A 155 12.52 -3.67 -15.80
C VAL A 155 11.65 -2.44 -15.51
N THR A 156 11.80 -1.37 -16.28
CA THR A 156 10.95 -0.19 -16.17
C THR A 156 9.62 -0.46 -16.88
N PRO A 157 8.48 -0.36 -16.18
CA PRO A 157 7.18 -0.54 -16.80
C PRO A 157 6.86 0.62 -17.76
N THR A 158 6.06 0.35 -18.80
CA THR A 158 5.58 1.38 -19.73
C THR A 158 4.64 2.37 -19.03
N ASP A 159 3.77 1.85 -18.16
CA ASP A 159 2.94 2.64 -17.26
C ASP A 159 3.37 2.35 -15.83
N TRP A 160 3.84 3.38 -15.12
CA TRP A 160 4.30 3.26 -13.74
C TRP A 160 3.18 2.83 -12.78
N ARG A 161 1.91 3.07 -13.12
CA ARG A 161 0.74 2.62 -12.33
C ARG A 161 0.59 1.10 -12.32
N HIS A 162 1.18 0.44 -13.32
CA HIS A 162 1.18 -1.03 -13.44
C HIS A 162 2.57 -1.59 -13.11
N ASP A 163 3.32 -0.91 -12.24
CA ASP A 163 4.63 -1.36 -11.82
C ASP A 163 4.51 -2.68 -11.02
N PRO A 164 5.09 -3.80 -11.51
CA PRO A 164 4.99 -5.10 -10.84
C PRO A 164 5.55 -5.11 -9.42
N PHE A 165 6.41 -4.15 -9.07
CA PHE A 165 6.89 -4.01 -7.71
C PHE A 165 5.75 -3.79 -6.70
N PHE A 166 4.63 -3.16 -7.10
CA PHE A 166 3.46 -2.99 -6.23
C PHE A 166 2.87 -4.32 -5.77
N VAL A 167 2.89 -5.35 -6.63
CA VAL A 167 2.42 -6.70 -6.27
C VAL A 167 3.32 -7.29 -5.18
N CYS A 168 4.64 -7.13 -5.29
CA CYS A 168 5.58 -7.56 -4.25
C CYS A 168 5.35 -6.84 -2.92
N LEU A 169 5.05 -5.54 -2.95
CA LEU A 169 4.71 -4.78 -1.75
C LEU A 169 3.43 -5.31 -1.10
N LEU A 170 2.37 -5.53 -1.88
CA LEU A 170 1.10 -6.05 -1.39
C LEU A 170 1.25 -7.46 -0.79
N MET A 171 2.01 -8.35 -1.43
CA MET A 171 2.33 -9.67 -0.87
C MET A 171 3.14 -9.56 0.43
N GLY A 172 4.14 -8.68 0.49
CA GLY A 172 4.89 -8.42 1.72
C GLY A 172 4.02 -7.88 2.86
N LEU A 173 2.99 -7.09 2.55
CA LEU A 173 2.02 -6.60 3.54
C LEU A 173 1.16 -7.76 4.07
N ALA A 174 0.71 -8.67 3.20
CA ALA A 174 -0.01 -9.87 3.60
C ALA A 174 0.85 -10.80 4.47
N GLN A 175 2.12 -11.02 4.12
CA GLN A 175 3.08 -11.74 4.97
C GLN A 175 3.26 -11.08 6.33
N LEU A 176 3.29 -9.75 6.37
CA LEU A 176 3.33 -9.02 7.65
C LEU A 176 2.05 -9.23 8.48
N GLN A 177 0.87 -9.26 7.85
CA GLN A 177 -0.39 -9.56 8.55
C GLN A 177 -0.36 -10.95 9.22
N VAL A 178 0.20 -11.96 8.53
CA VAL A 178 0.41 -13.31 9.08
C VAL A 178 1.32 -13.26 10.32
N ARG A 179 2.51 -12.63 10.18
CA ARG A 179 3.51 -12.58 11.26
C ARG A 179 3.01 -11.88 12.52
N GLU A 180 2.19 -10.85 12.35
CA GLU A 180 1.60 -10.09 13.46
C GLU A 180 0.37 -10.78 14.07
N GLY A 181 -0.06 -11.93 13.53
CA GLY A 181 -1.24 -12.66 13.99
C GLY A 181 -2.55 -11.89 13.80
N LEU A 182 -2.56 -10.92 12.88
CA LEU A 182 -3.69 -10.02 12.66
C LEU A 182 -4.74 -10.60 11.72
N ALA A 183 -4.46 -11.73 11.08
CA ALA A 183 -5.27 -12.30 10.02
C ALA A 183 -6.08 -13.54 10.47
N PRO A 184 -7.15 -13.88 9.73
CA PRO A 184 -7.89 -15.12 9.93
C PRO A 184 -6.98 -16.34 9.69
N GLN A 185 -7.23 -17.44 10.41
CA GLN A 185 -6.48 -18.70 10.23
C GLN A 185 -6.67 -19.29 8.82
N GLU A 186 -7.79 -19.00 8.15
CA GLU A 186 -8.10 -19.44 6.80
C GLU A 186 -8.80 -18.31 6.03
N GLY A 187 -8.46 -18.11 4.75
CA GLY A 187 -9.14 -17.15 3.88
C GLY A 187 -8.21 -16.27 3.04
N LEU A 188 -8.69 -15.06 2.74
CA LEU A 188 -8.01 -14.04 1.94
C LEU A 188 -7.46 -12.94 2.85
N PHE A 189 -6.26 -12.46 2.54
CA PHE A 189 -5.62 -11.32 3.19
C PHE A 189 -5.86 -10.08 2.34
N LEU A 190 -6.57 -9.09 2.89
CA LEU A 190 -6.73 -7.81 2.22
C LEU A 190 -5.47 -6.96 2.42
N ALA A 191 -4.66 -6.82 1.37
CA ALA A 191 -3.51 -5.93 1.36
C ALA A 191 -3.88 -4.59 0.69
N CYS A 192 -3.58 -3.48 1.37
CA CYS A 192 -3.84 -2.14 0.89
C CYS A 192 -2.55 -1.31 0.82
N LEU A 193 -2.32 -0.64 -0.32
CA LEU A 193 -1.13 0.18 -0.56
C LEU A 193 -1.54 1.56 -1.09
N LEU A 194 -1.26 2.61 -0.31
CA LEU A 194 -1.33 4.00 -0.76
C LEU A 194 -0.02 4.38 -1.46
N VAL A 195 -0.12 4.83 -2.70
CA VAL A 195 1.01 5.25 -3.52
C VAL A 195 0.87 6.71 -3.91
N THR A 196 1.96 7.47 -3.77
CA THR A 196 2.10 8.79 -4.35
C THR A 196 3.30 8.79 -5.29
N ASN A 197 3.21 9.46 -6.43
CA ASN A 197 4.34 9.59 -7.33
C ASN A 197 4.93 10.99 -7.22
N VAL A 198 6.25 11.08 -7.07
CA VAL A 198 6.96 12.36 -6.99
C VAL A 198 6.79 13.24 -8.22
N THR A 199 6.43 12.65 -9.36
CA THR A 199 6.15 13.37 -10.61
C THR A 199 4.66 13.65 -10.81
N ASP A 200 3.76 13.00 -10.06
CA ASP A 200 2.32 13.25 -10.11
C ASP A 200 1.92 14.10 -8.90
N MET A 201 1.70 15.38 -9.15
CA MET A 201 1.30 16.34 -8.11
C MET A 201 -0.22 16.47 -7.97
N THR A 202 -0.98 15.68 -8.72
CA THR A 202 -2.44 15.82 -8.83
C THR A 202 -3.20 14.68 -8.18
N ASN A 203 -2.63 13.47 -8.16
CA ASN A 203 -3.31 12.30 -7.66
C ASN A 203 -2.47 11.46 -6.69
N ALA A 204 -3.16 10.85 -5.74
CA ALA A 204 -2.72 9.64 -5.05
C ALA A 204 -3.42 8.41 -5.64
N TYR A 205 -2.90 7.23 -5.33
CA TYR A 205 -3.37 5.97 -5.88
C TYR A 205 -3.51 4.97 -4.74
N VAL A 206 -4.68 4.34 -4.63
CA VAL A 206 -4.93 3.31 -3.62
C VAL A 206 -5.03 1.97 -4.33
N TYR A 207 -4.08 1.08 -4.06
CA TYR A 207 -4.05 -0.28 -4.59
C TYR A 207 -4.57 -1.27 -3.55
N LYS A 208 -5.35 -2.25 -4.00
CA LYS A 208 -5.90 -3.34 -3.19
C LYS A 208 -5.68 -4.67 -3.86
N ALA A 209 -5.42 -5.69 -3.05
CA ALA A 209 -5.40 -7.07 -3.52
C ALA A 209 -5.87 -8.01 -2.41
N ASN A 210 -6.69 -8.98 -2.78
CA ASN A 210 -7.07 -10.10 -1.93
C ASN A 210 -6.06 -11.24 -2.14
N ILE A 211 -5.09 -11.36 -1.25
CA ILE A 211 -4.00 -12.33 -1.33
C ILE A 211 -4.46 -13.65 -0.72
N PRO A 212 -4.49 -14.78 -1.44
CA PRO A 212 -4.86 -16.07 -0.85
C PRO A 212 -3.82 -16.59 0.15
N HIS A 213 -4.25 -17.31 1.19
CA HIS A 213 -3.31 -17.98 2.10
C HIS A 213 -2.40 -18.98 1.36
N GLN A 214 -2.96 -19.72 0.40
CA GLN A 214 -2.24 -20.70 -0.42
C GLN A 214 -1.10 -20.06 -1.20
N LEU A 215 -1.27 -18.80 -1.63
CA LEU A 215 -0.20 -18.04 -2.25
C LEU A 215 0.95 -17.80 -1.26
N LEU A 216 0.65 -17.37 -0.04
CA LEU A 216 1.68 -17.18 0.99
C LEU A 216 2.40 -18.50 1.33
N ASP A 217 1.67 -19.61 1.48
CA ASP A 217 2.26 -20.94 1.70
C ASP A 217 3.21 -21.36 0.57
N SER A 218 2.84 -21.03 -0.66
CA SER A 218 3.66 -21.33 -1.83
C SER A 218 4.88 -20.42 -1.98
N LEU A 219 4.87 -19.22 -1.37
CA LEU A 219 6.06 -18.38 -1.24
C LEU A 219 6.99 -18.92 -0.17
N ASP A 220 6.46 -19.42 0.95
CA ASP A 220 7.25 -20.06 2.03
C ASP A 220 7.82 -21.41 1.59
N CYS A 221 7.05 -22.18 0.82
CA CYS A 221 7.44 -23.45 0.23
C CYS A 221 7.37 -23.39 -1.31
N PRO A 222 8.40 -22.86 -2.00
CA PRO A 222 8.37 -22.65 -3.46
C PRO A 222 8.18 -23.91 -4.30
N THR A 223 8.42 -25.10 -3.75
CA THR A 223 8.21 -26.38 -4.44
C THR A 223 6.75 -26.83 -4.45
N ARG A 224 5.89 -26.22 -3.62
CA ARG A 224 4.44 -26.43 -3.60
C ARG A 224 3.85 -26.06 -4.97
N THR A 225 2.85 -26.83 -5.40
CA THR A 225 2.06 -26.46 -6.59
C THR A 225 1.34 -25.14 -6.36
N ILE A 226 1.16 -24.37 -7.43
CA ILE A 226 0.37 -23.13 -7.45
C ILE A 226 -0.91 -23.29 -8.28
N ASP A 227 -1.30 -24.52 -8.62
CA ASP A 227 -2.48 -24.80 -9.46
C ASP A 227 -3.79 -24.85 -8.65
N ASP A 228 -3.71 -24.71 -7.33
CA ASP A 228 -4.83 -24.82 -6.39
C ASP A 228 -5.40 -23.46 -5.93
N PHE A 229 -4.86 -22.35 -6.45
CA PHE A 229 -5.38 -21.01 -6.22
C PHE A 229 -5.19 -20.12 -7.45
N ASP A 230 -6.02 -19.08 -7.55
CA ASP A 230 -5.82 -18.03 -8.54
C ASP A 230 -4.93 -16.93 -7.96
N PHE A 231 -3.95 -16.50 -8.75
CA PHE A 231 -3.10 -15.38 -8.36
C PHE A 231 -3.94 -14.09 -8.29
N PRO A 232 -3.72 -13.21 -7.29
CA PRO A 232 -4.52 -12.02 -7.09
C PRO A 232 -4.46 -11.06 -8.28
N SER A 233 -5.61 -10.49 -8.63
CA SER A 233 -5.67 -9.23 -9.37
C SER A 233 -5.47 -8.06 -8.42
N VAL A 234 -4.91 -6.96 -8.93
CA VAL A 234 -4.68 -5.74 -8.18
C VAL A 234 -5.60 -4.65 -8.70
N ASP A 235 -6.55 -4.26 -7.87
CA ASP A 235 -7.44 -3.15 -8.15
C ASP A 235 -6.79 -1.86 -7.67
N TYR A 236 -6.98 -0.77 -8.41
CA TYR A 236 -6.57 0.55 -7.92
C TYR A 236 -7.55 1.65 -8.27
N VAL A 237 -7.64 2.61 -7.34
CA VAL A 237 -8.45 3.82 -7.48
C VAL A 237 -7.53 5.02 -7.51
N VAL A 238 -7.81 5.95 -8.42
CA VAL A 238 -7.15 7.25 -8.49
C VAL A 238 -7.89 8.20 -7.59
N VAL A 239 -7.19 8.82 -6.63
CA VAL A 239 -7.76 9.76 -5.68
C VAL A 239 -7.12 11.13 -5.94
N PRO A 240 -7.85 12.08 -6.53
CA PRO A 240 -7.37 13.45 -6.72
C PRO A 240 -7.02 14.07 -5.36
N PHE A 241 -5.93 14.84 -5.30
CA PHE A 241 -5.60 15.59 -4.09
C PHE A 241 -6.62 16.69 -3.80
N ASP A 242 -7.20 17.27 -4.85
CA ASP A 242 -8.23 18.31 -4.76
C ASP A 242 -9.63 17.68 -4.85
N PRO A 243 -10.62 18.08 -4.01
CA PRO A 243 -10.54 19.05 -2.93
C PRO A 243 -9.84 18.48 -1.70
N TYR A 244 -8.80 19.19 -1.27
CA TYR A 244 -7.95 18.72 -0.19
C TYR A 244 -8.68 18.58 1.16
N SER A 245 -9.78 19.30 1.34
CA SER A 245 -10.61 19.22 2.56
C SER A 245 -11.23 17.84 2.76
N THR A 246 -11.50 17.11 1.68
CA THR A 246 -12.10 15.76 1.74
C THR A 246 -11.10 14.66 1.41
N PHE A 247 -9.93 15.00 0.87
CA PHE A 247 -8.90 14.03 0.46
C PHE A 247 -8.62 12.93 1.50
N ALA A 248 -8.44 13.31 2.76
CA ALA A 248 -8.14 12.34 3.80
C ALA A 248 -9.28 11.34 4.05
N ASP A 249 -10.52 11.81 3.98
CA ASP A 249 -11.69 10.96 4.16
C ASP A 249 -11.91 10.08 2.92
N CYS A 250 -11.69 10.62 1.72
CA CYS A 250 -11.65 9.85 0.49
C CYS A 250 -10.59 8.74 0.57
N VAL A 251 -9.37 9.03 0.98
CA VAL A 251 -8.30 8.02 1.12
C VAL A 251 -8.64 7.00 2.19
N ARG A 252 -9.22 7.39 3.33
CA ARG A 252 -9.64 6.44 4.38
C ARG A 252 -10.76 5.53 3.91
N PHE A 253 -11.79 6.10 3.28
CA PHE A 253 -12.87 5.35 2.65
C PHE A 253 -12.32 4.35 1.64
N GLN A 254 -11.41 4.81 0.78
CA GLN A 254 -10.78 3.95 -0.20
C GLN A 254 -9.86 2.91 0.43
N LEU A 255 -9.19 3.15 1.55
CA LEU A 255 -8.29 2.15 2.16
C LEU A 255 -9.01 1.12 3.04
N ALA A 256 -10.06 1.55 3.75
CA ALA A 256 -10.67 0.76 4.81
C ALA A 256 -12.12 0.38 4.49
N GLY A 257 -12.91 1.21 3.80
CA GLY A 257 -14.32 0.95 3.46
C GLY A 257 -15.28 2.02 3.97
N ALA A 258 -16.59 1.85 3.66
CA ALA A 258 -17.64 2.82 3.99
C ALA A 258 -17.89 2.94 5.50
N GLU A 259 -17.67 1.86 6.24
CA GLU A 259 -17.78 1.79 7.69
C GLU A 259 -16.73 2.63 8.43
N TYR A 260 -15.79 3.26 7.71
CA TYR A 260 -14.74 4.13 8.25
C TYR A 260 -14.92 5.62 7.89
N SER A 261 -15.95 5.97 7.12
CA SER A 261 -16.29 7.38 6.88
C SER A 261 -16.89 7.97 8.14
N TYR A 262 -16.33 9.08 8.64
CA TYR A 262 -16.95 9.85 9.72
C TYR A 262 -18.41 10.13 9.35
N SER A 263 -19.35 9.61 10.15
CA SER A 263 -20.71 10.14 10.17
C SER A 263 -20.60 11.55 10.76
N PRO A 264 -20.92 12.63 10.03
CA PRO A 264 -21.08 13.93 10.65
C PRO A 264 -22.30 13.82 11.55
N ASP A 265 -22.09 13.76 12.87
CA ASP A 265 -23.20 13.84 13.82
C ASP A 265 -24.04 15.11 13.50
N PRO A 266 -25.37 15.00 13.38
CA PRO A 266 -26.21 16.16 13.18
C PRO A 266 -26.23 16.98 14.46
N VAL A 267 -25.86 18.26 14.31
CA VAL A 267 -26.38 19.45 15.00
C VAL A 267 -26.96 19.22 16.40
N ARG A 268 -26.31 19.87 17.40
CA ARG A 268 -26.86 20.25 18.71
C ARG A 268 -28.39 20.41 18.67
N SER A 269 -29.12 19.43 19.22
CA SER A 269 -30.48 19.66 19.67
C SER A 269 -30.43 20.25 21.07
N ASN A 270 -30.83 21.52 21.17
CA ASN A 270 -31.20 22.17 22.41
C ASN A 270 -32.27 21.33 23.12
N GLN A 271 -31.92 20.66 24.22
CA GLN A 271 -32.92 20.35 25.23
C GLN A 271 -33.01 21.54 26.20
N VAL A 272 -34.04 22.35 25.95
CA VAL A 272 -34.71 23.17 26.95
C VAL A 272 -35.11 22.23 28.10
N VAL A 273 -34.40 22.30 29.23
CA VAL A 273 -34.94 21.81 30.50
C VAL A 273 -35.51 23.03 31.22
N LEU A 274 -36.83 22.99 31.34
CA LEU A 274 -37.66 23.89 32.13
C LEU A 274 -37.25 23.75 33.60
N SER A 275 -36.62 24.78 34.18
CA SER A 275 -36.36 24.85 35.62
C SER A 275 -37.53 25.55 36.31
N GLU A 276 -38.43 24.79 36.94
CA GLU A 276 -39.39 25.34 37.90
C GLU A 276 -38.71 25.59 39.27
N PRO A 277 -39.18 26.57 40.06
CA PRO A 277 -38.46 27.11 41.20
C PRO A 277 -38.74 26.29 42.47
N HIS A 278 -37.68 25.92 43.19
CA HIS A 278 -37.82 25.25 44.49
C HIS A 278 -37.23 26.08 45.63
N GLY A 279 -38.11 26.51 46.54
CA GLY A 279 -37.84 26.42 47.98
C GLY A 279 -37.19 27.62 48.67
N GLU A 280 -38.00 28.61 48.97
CA GLU A 280 -37.78 29.62 50.01
C GLU A 280 -37.58 28.98 51.40
N LYS A 281 -36.46 29.25 52.09
CA LYS A 281 -36.34 29.09 53.56
C LYS A 281 -35.44 30.16 54.22
N ARG A 282 -36.16 31.15 54.76
CA ARG A 282 -36.03 31.86 56.05
C ARG A 282 -34.69 32.47 56.47
N LYS A 283 -34.75 33.79 56.63
CA LYS A 283 -33.90 34.66 57.48
C LYS A 283 -33.81 34.14 58.92
N ARG A 284 -32.66 34.35 59.54
CA ARG A 284 -32.48 34.37 60.99
C ARG A 284 -31.93 35.76 61.35
N ASP A 285 -32.60 36.39 62.31
CA ASP A 285 -32.31 37.73 62.81
C ASP A 285 -30.98 37.79 63.57
N GLU A 286 -30.43 39.01 63.57
CA GLU A 286 -29.29 39.46 64.37
C GLU A 286 -29.64 39.53 65.86
N GLU A 287 -28.67 39.16 66.70
CA GLU A 287 -28.38 39.84 67.96
C GLU A 287 -26.87 39.74 68.25
#